data_AF-A0AA39MBQ8-F1
#
_entry.id   AF-A0AA39MBQ8-F1
#
_cell.length_a   1.000
_cell.length_b   1.000
_cell.length_c   1.000
_cell.angle_alpha   90.00
_cell.angle_beta   90.00
_cell.angle_gamma   90.00
#
_symmetry.space_group_name_H-M   'P 1'
#
loop_
_entity.id
_entity.type
_entity.pdbx_description
1 polymer ?
#
loop_
_entity_poly.entity_id
_entity_poly.type
_entity_poly.pdbx_seq_one_letter_code
_entity_poly.pdbx_strand_id
1 'polypeptide(L)'
;MNSLPANFYDQLFPVFMMGTMCTAQELSGTFGMVAKLFYGNHHDHELEIENNLIINEELYFFSNERTEKCAEMSQPVSKKYTNTVCITLRDTNDKVSKEFRDRIQNRHADYELILECSTISPAWMKWALALPKLTRLCIAEKLEDAALDFCKSLVERGRLRWLELDCDVPLLSKEMDLIKIVLCQKQFKTLTLEDCVAPEDIFKIWEENREKMTGKKALFVADCRVVAMELKGDLELCSEEECEYIEKEHLFLYRSELRVSSQAYKIKSELIADDKHNVYVFFECEEKGPPSIMDTVPYDFCHDVWSRLARYSCVFDRANEFLPEPWRSAIMNYTEKLLYISVRISKDDAGWSYYISPEDREKGPLSLQELLAMDRRYLICRRIHIGAPIEYFNFEEKLTCSKEVIAKKLIPLAIRHTQPQSPLSFALDIPTEAAAECLKLFQNAKGLPRIRLPYFGEKTEEFLAEQVKNNRALQDIYLHGMWPNNPLGVWPDNQRVKDILLQFLSSSGDKRLTVLVTIDIKMFKAAFDSWLRNFKKLGIKGLQGFTDEDVLSLPFPDNVTRKEQVREFDNDEYQYIVTWTNENGSFLEFVRNSIRTDFALMNLA
;
A
#
# COMPACT_ATOMS: atom_id res chain seq x y z
N MET A 1 6.32 -23.43 23.72
CA MET A 1 5.71 -23.12 22.41
C MET A 1 6.24 -24.05 21.33
N ASN A 2 7.53 -24.02 20.95
CA ASN A 2 8.07 -24.75 19.79
C ASN A 2 7.88 -26.29 19.74
N SER A 3 7.50 -26.94 20.83
CA SER A 3 7.20 -28.38 20.91
C SER A 3 5.72 -28.75 20.69
N LEU A 4 4.84 -27.75 20.49
CA LEU A 4 3.41 -28.01 20.26
C LEU A 4 3.18 -28.56 18.83
N PRO A 5 2.19 -29.45 18.64
CA PRO A 5 1.96 -30.05 17.33
C PRO A 5 1.34 -29.05 16.34
N ALA A 6 1.56 -29.25 15.04
CA ALA A 6 1.15 -28.30 13.99
C ALA A 6 -0.36 -27.99 13.99
N ASN A 7 -1.20 -28.99 14.30
CA ASN A 7 -2.64 -28.81 14.38
C ASN A 7 -3.10 -27.85 15.49
N PHE A 8 -2.30 -27.68 16.55
CA PHE A 8 -2.57 -26.69 17.59
C PHE A 8 -2.42 -25.28 17.03
N TYR A 9 -1.35 -25.02 16.27
CA TYR A 9 -1.13 -23.72 15.64
C TYR A 9 -2.18 -23.41 14.57
N ASP A 10 -2.60 -24.42 13.81
CA ASP A 10 -3.67 -24.26 12.80
C ASP A 10 -5.01 -23.83 13.40
N GLN A 11 -5.25 -24.14 14.67
CA GLN A 11 -6.44 -23.69 15.40
C GLN A 11 -6.20 -22.35 16.13
N LEU A 12 -4.96 -22.08 16.51
CA LEU A 12 -4.58 -20.89 17.28
C LEU A 12 -4.46 -19.64 16.41
N PHE A 13 -3.80 -19.72 15.25
CA PHE A 13 -3.52 -18.53 14.44
C PHE A 13 -4.76 -17.87 13.82
N PRO A 14 -5.80 -18.61 13.38
CA PRO A 14 -7.04 -17.98 12.92
C PRO A 14 -7.78 -17.17 13.98
N VAL A 15 -7.46 -17.32 15.27
CA VAL A 15 -8.09 -16.55 16.35
C VAL A 15 -7.22 -15.38 16.84
N PHE A 16 -6.03 -15.20 16.28
CA PHE A 16 -5.15 -14.09 16.65
C PHE A 16 -5.53 -12.82 15.89
N MET A 17 -5.57 -11.71 16.63
CA MET A 17 -5.62 -10.40 16.00
C MET A 17 -4.37 -10.17 15.15
N MET A 18 -4.53 -9.42 14.07
CA MET A 18 -3.45 -9.14 13.12
C MET A 18 -2.19 -8.59 13.78
N GLY A 19 -2.33 -7.63 14.70
CA GLY A 19 -1.21 -7.06 15.44
C GLY A 19 -0.41 -8.12 16.20
N THR A 20 -1.09 -9.07 16.85
CA THR A 20 -0.46 -10.20 17.55
C THR A 20 0.31 -11.10 16.59
N MET A 21 -0.21 -11.36 15.39
CA MET A 21 0.49 -12.16 14.38
C MET A 21 1.73 -11.46 13.84
N CYS A 22 1.67 -10.15 13.62
CA CYS A 22 2.80 -9.33 13.18
C CYS A 22 3.97 -9.39 14.18
N THR A 23 3.70 -9.36 15.49
CA THR A 23 4.74 -9.57 16.50
C THR A 23 5.18 -11.04 16.58
N ALA A 24 4.24 -11.98 16.46
CA ALA A 24 4.54 -13.41 16.60
C ALA A 24 5.49 -13.94 15.51
N GLN A 25 5.45 -13.39 14.29
CA GLN A 25 6.37 -13.80 13.21
C GLN A 25 7.85 -13.47 13.48
N GLU A 26 8.13 -12.55 14.40
CA GLU A 26 9.49 -12.19 14.79
C GLU A 26 10.10 -13.17 15.80
N LEU A 27 9.27 -14.04 16.39
CA LEU A 27 9.72 -15.04 17.35
C LEU A 27 10.50 -16.17 16.66
N SER A 28 11.37 -16.85 17.40
CA SER A 28 12.19 -17.94 16.85
C SER A 28 11.54 -19.32 17.01
N GLY A 29 11.96 -20.25 16.15
CA GLY A 29 11.51 -21.65 16.16
C GLY A 29 10.16 -21.86 15.50
N THR A 30 9.54 -23.02 15.78
CA THR A 30 8.30 -23.46 15.12
C THR A 30 7.16 -22.45 15.26
N PHE A 31 7.01 -21.80 16.40
CA PHE A 31 5.93 -20.83 16.61
C PHE A 31 6.04 -19.63 15.67
N GLY A 32 7.20 -18.98 15.62
CA GLY A 32 7.40 -17.82 14.74
C GLY A 32 7.44 -18.19 13.26
N MET A 33 7.93 -19.38 12.91
CA MET A 33 7.84 -19.90 11.54
C MET A 33 6.38 -20.06 11.10
N VAL A 34 5.52 -20.66 11.94
CA VAL A 34 4.09 -20.82 11.62
C VAL A 34 3.37 -19.48 11.65
N ALA A 35 3.70 -18.58 12.60
CA ALA A 35 3.16 -17.22 12.62
C ALA A 35 3.51 -16.45 11.34
N LYS A 36 4.75 -16.54 10.87
CA LYS A 36 5.20 -15.93 9.61
C LYS A 36 4.46 -16.52 8.40
N LEU A 37 4.26 -17.83 8.38
CA LEU A 37 3.48 -18.49 7.32
C LEU A 37 2.03 -18.01 7.33
N PHE A 38 1.38 -17.97 8.50
CA PHE A 38 0.01 -17.48 8.64
C PHE A 38 -0.07 -16.01 8.25
N TYR A 39 0.74 -15.14 8.85
CA TYR A 39 0.77 -13.70 8.55
C TYR A 39 1.00 -13.42 7.05
N GLY A 40 1.95 -14.12 6.43
CA GLY A 40 2.24 -13.99 5.00
C GLY A 40 1.08 -14.38 4.08
N ASN A 41 0.26 -15.35 4.49
CA ASN A 41 -0.87 -15.85 3.70
C ASN A 41 -2.24 -15.36 4.21
N HIS A 42 -2.28 -14.61 5.31
CA HIS A 42 -3.51 -14.13 5.90
C HIS A 42 -4.10 -13.06 5.00
N HIS A 43 -5.38 -13.21 4.68
CA HIS A 43 -6.06 -12.30 3.78
C HIS A 43 -7.54 -12.18 4.12
N ASP A 44 -8.11 -11.05 3.72
CA ASP A 44 -9.55 -10.90 3.57
C ASP A 44 -9.93 -11.23 2.12
N HIS A 45 -11.10 -11.85 1.94
CA HIS A 45 -11.66 -12.24 0.64
C HIS A 45 -12.88 -11.38 0.38
N GLU A 46 -12.75 -10.43 -0.53
CA GLU A 46 -13.82 -9.49 -0.88
C GLU A 46 -14.48 -9.90 -2.19
N LEU A 47 -15.81 -9.87 -2.21
CA LEU A 47 -16.64 -10.29 -3.32
C LEU A 47 -17.71 -9.23 -3.56
N GLU A 48 -17.75 -8.67 -4.77
CA GLU A 48 -18.87 -7.85 -5.22
C GLU A 48 -19.77 -8.67 -6.13
N ILE A 49 -21.07 -8.66 -5.84
CA ILE A 49 -22.06 -9.45 -6.53
C ILE A 49 -23.15 -8.54 -7.08
N GLU A 50 -23.39 -8.72 -8.36
CA GLU A 50 -24.45 -8.05 -9.08
C GLU A 50 -25.12 -9.05 -10.02
N ASN A 51 -26.46 -9.08 -10.03
CA ASN A 51 -27.23 -9.95 -10.93
C ASN A 51 -26.90 -11.46 -10.79
N ASN A 52 -26.58 -11.92 -9.57
CA ASN A 52 -26.09 -13.27 -9.26
C ASN A 52 -24.75 -13.66 -9.90
N LEU A 53 -23.97 -12.67 -10.36
CA LEU A 53 -22.62 -12.85 -10.89
C LEU A 53 -21.62 -12.19 -9.94
N ILE A 54 -20.48 -12.82 -9.74
CA ILE A 54 -19.34 -12.20 -9.06
C ILE A 54 -18.70 -11.25 -10.07
N ILE A 55 -18.85 -9.94 -9.86
CA ILE A 55 -18.33 -8.91 -10.76
C ILE A 55 -16.93 -8.44 -10.34
N ASN A 56 -16.61 -8.56 -9.05
CA ASN A 56 -15.28 -8.28 -8.51
C ASN A 56 -14.96 -9.33 -7.44
N GLU A 57 -13.72 -9.81 -7.43
CA GLU A 57 -13.22 -10.72 -6.40
C GLU A 57 -11.76 -10.40 -6.12
N GLU A 58 -11.49 -10.01 -4.88
CA GLU A 58 -10.19 -9.47 -4.49
C GLU A 58 -9.72 -10.13 -3.20
N LEU A 59 -8.39 -10.26 -3.06
CA LEU A 59 -7.75 -10.78 -1.86
C LEU A 59 -6.85 -9.70 -1.27
N TYR A 60 -7.09 -9.37 0.00
CA TYR A 60 -6.37 -8.32 0.71
C TYR A 60 -5.39 -8.95 1.69
N PHE A 61 -4.12 -9.04 1.30
CA PHE A 61 -3.06 -9.61 2.14
C PHE A 61 -2.49 -8.58 3.11
N PHE A 62 -2.48 -8.92 4.40
CA PHE A 62 -2.03 -7.99 5.45
C PHE A 62 -0.51 -7.82 5.50
N SER A 63 0.26 -8.74 4.92
CA SER A 63 1.72 -8.79 5.08
C SER A 63 2.50 -7.73 4.29
N ASN A 64 1.89 -7.06 3.30
CA ASN A 64 2.64 -6.32 2.27
C ASN A 64 2.12 -4.91 1.92
N GLU A 65 1.10 -4.37 2.60
CA GLU A 65 0.44 -3.11 2.21
C GLU A 65 0.03 -3.06 0.72
N ARG A 66 -0.14 -4.23 0.10
CA ARG A 66 -0.53 -4.36 -1.30
C ARG A 66 -1.90 -4.97 -1.38
N THR A 67 -2.77 -4.27 -2.08
CA THR A 67 -3.96 -4.86 -2.68
C THR A 67 -3.50 -5.62 -3.92
N GLU A 68 -3.61 -6.95 -3.89
CA GLU A 68 -3.44 -7.75 -5.09
C GLU A 68 -4.82 -7.95 -5.72
N LYS A 69 -5.14 -7.13 -6.72
CA LYS A 69 -6.31 -7.37 -7.55
C LYS A 69 -6.08 -8.67 -8.31
N CYS A 70 -6.81 -9.71 -7.91
CA CYS A 70 -6.68 -11.03 -8.50
C CYS A 70 -7.43 -11.03 -9.84
N ALA A 71 -6.79 -10.55 -10.90
CA ALA A 71 -7.44 -10.34 -12.19
C ALA A 71 -8.08 -11.61 -12.79
N GLU A 72 -7.68 -12.80 -12.35
CA GLU A 72 -8.33 -14.09 -12.66
C GLU A 72 -7.87 -15.12 -11.64
N MET A 73 -8.72 -15.48 -10.68
CA MET A 73 -8.40 -16.60 -9.77
C MET A 73 -8.56 -17.94 -10.48
N SER A 74 -7.53 -18.35 -11.21
CA SER A 74 -7.40 -19.74 -11.68
C SER A 74 -7.06 -20.71 -10.53
N GLN A 75 -6.66 -20.19 -9.37
CA GLN A 75 -6.30 -20.99 -8.20
C GLN A 75 -7.38 -20.87 -7.11
N PRO A 76 -7.75 -22.00 -6.47
CA PRO A 76 -8.71 -21.98 -5.38
C PRO A 76 -8.15 -21.19 -4.18
N VAL A 77 -8.96 -20.27 -3.64
CA VAL A 77 -8.63 -19.51 -2.42
C VAL A 77 -8.37 -20.47 -1.27
N SER A 78 -7.25 -20.27 -0.58
CA SER A 78 -6.94 -21.04 0.61
C SER A 78 -7.85 -20.62 1.77
N LYS A 79 -8.98 -21.32 1.90
CA LYS A 79 -9.97 -21.13 2.99
C LYS A 79 -9.37 -21.22 4.39
N LYS A 80 -8.19 -21.83 4.54
CA LYS A 80 -7.47 -21.96 5.81
C LYS A 80 -6.94 -20.62 6.32
N TYR A 81 -6.53 -19.72 5.43
CA TYR A 81 -5.89 -18.45 5.78
C TYR A 81 -6.80 -17.24 5.60
N THR A 82 -8.00 -17.45 5.05
CA THR A 82 -9.02 -16.40 4.96
C THR A 82 -9.55 -16.06 6.34
N ASN A 83 -9.39 -14.80 6.71
CA ASN A 83 -9.83 -14.25 7.98
C ASN A 83 -11.30 -13.86 7.91
N THR A 84 -11.57 -12.95 6.98
CA THR A 84 -12.89 -12.40 6.72
C THR A 84 -13.28 -12.67 5.28
N VAL A 85 -14.54 -13.03 5.07
CA VAL A 85 -15.16 -13.04 3.74
C VAL A 85 -16.17 -11.90 3.69
N CYS A 86 -15.81 -10.83 2.98
CA CYS A 86 -16.66 -9.67 2.78
C CYS A 86 -17.46 -9.83 1.49
N ILE A 87 -18.78 -9.67 1.59
CA ILE A 87 -19.72 -9.89 0.50
C ILE A 87 -20.53 -8.62 0.29
N THR A 88 -20.31 -7.93 -0.82
CA THR A 88 -21.07 -6.75 -1.23
C THR A 88 -22.15 -7.14 -2.24
N LEU A 89 -23.40 -6.83 -1.92
CA LEU A 89 -24.56 -7.09 -2.78
C LEU A 89 -25.07 -5.77 -3.38
N ARG A 90 -25.00 -5.63 -4.72
CA ARG A 90 -25.49 -4.44 -5.46
C ARG A 90 -26.82 -4.62 -6.17
N ASP A 91 -27.09 -5.83 -6.65
CA ASP A 91 -28.38 -6.20 -7.23
C ASP A 91 -28.56 -7.71 -7.11
N THR A 92 -29.72 -8.15 -6.61
CA THR A 92 -29.98 -9.55 -6.36
C THR A 92 -31.19 -10.05 -7.13
N ASN A 93 -30.95 -11.02 -8.01
CA ASN A 93 -32.01 -11.76 -8.68
C ASN A 93 -32.41 -12.99 -7.81
N ASP A 94 -33.45 -13.73 -8.21
CA ASP A 94 -34.16 -14.71 -7.37
C ASP A 94 -33.40 -16.03 -7.06
N LYS A 95 -32.12 -16.15 -7.43
CA LYS A 95 -31.40 -17.42 -7.39
C LYS A 95 -29.95 -17.28 -6.94
N VAL A 96 -29.61 -17.91 -5.82
CA VAL A 96 -28.22 -18.13 -5.42
C VAL A 96 -27.73 -19.47 -6.00
N SER A 97 -26.81 -19.44 -6.97
CA SER A 97 -26.29 -20.65 -7.62
C SER A 97 -25.55 -21.56 -6.62
N LYS A 98 -25.55 -22.87 -6.86
CA LYS A 98 -24.84 -23.82 -5.99
C LYS A 98 -23.32 -23.59 -6.02
N GLU A 99 -22.79 -23.35 -7.21
CA GLU A 99 -21.36 -23.08 -7.44
C GLU A 99 -20.87 -21.89 -6.62
N PHE A 100 -21.65 -20.80 -6.60
CA PHE A 100 -21.37 -19.63 -5.77
C PHE A 100 -21.28 -19.97 -4.28
N ARG A 101 -22.23 -20.77 -3.77
CA ARG A 101 -22.23 -21.20 -2.36
C ARG A 101 -20.97 -22.01 -2.04
N ASP A 102 -20.61 -22.96 -2.90
CA ASP A 102 -19.47 -23.84 -2.68
C ASP A 102 -18.14 -23.05 -2.72
N ARG A 103 -18.05 -22.01 -3.57
CA ARG A 103 -16.90 -21.09 -3.67
C ARG A 103 -16.70 -20.32 -2.36
N ILE A 104 -17.76 -19.69 -1.85
CA ILE A 104 -17.70 -18.74 -0.73
C ILE A 104 -17.73 -19.42 0.63
N GLN A 105 -18.30 -20.64 0.73
CA GLN A 105 -18.48 -21.29 2.01
C GLN A 105 -17.12 -21.66 2.64
N ASN A 106 -16.82 -21.03 3.76
CA ASN A 106 -15.63 -21.16 4.57
C ASN A 106 -16.05 -21.19 6.03
N ARG A 107 -15.87 -22.34 6.68
CA ARG A 107 -16.22 -22.52 8.09
C ARG A 107 -15.29 -21.81 9.07
N HIS A 108 -14.11 -21.40 8.59
CA HIS A 108 -13.07 -20.80 9.41
C HIS A 108 -13.22 -19.28 9.47
N ALA A 109 -13.59 -18.66 8.35
CA ALA A 109 -13.72 -17.22 8.23
C ALA A 109 -14.97 -16.67 8.94
N ASP A 110 -14.84 -15.43 9.41
CA ASP A 110 -15.96 -14.58 9.75
C ASP A 110 -16.55 -13.99 8.47
N TYR A 111 -17.85 -13.71 8.47
CA TYR A 111 -18.56 -13.18 7.31
C TYR A 111 -19.03 -11.77 7.59
N GLU A 112 -18.82 -10.92 6.59
CA GLU A 112 -19.33 -9.56 6.53
C GLU A 112 -20.24 -9.45 5.31
N LEU A 113 -21.44 -8.93 5.52
CA LEU A 113 -22.40 -8.70 4.44
C LEU A 113 -22.62 -7.20 4.31
N ILE A 114 -22.30 -6.65 3.15
CA ILE A 114 -22.53 -5.25 2.79
C ILE A 114 -23.71 -5.21 1.81
N LEU A 115 -24.76 -4.47 2.18
CA LEU A 115 -25.95 -4.28 1.39
C LEU A 115 -25.88 -2.93 0.67
N GLU A 116 -25.42 -2.95 -0.58
CA GLU A 116 -25.46 -1.83 -1.52
C GLU A 116 -26.67 -1.96 -2.45
N CYS A 117 -27.79 -2.49 -1.94
CA CYS A 117 -29.01 -2.68 -2.69
C CYS A 117 -30.26 -2.46 -1.82
N SER A 118 -31.26 -1.77 -2.36
CA SER A 118 -32.53 -1.50 -1.67
C SER A 118 -33.42 -2.74 -1.47
N THR A 119 -33.29 -3.78 -2.32
CA THR A 119 -34.09 -5.01 -2.26
C THR A 119 -33.23 -6.26 -2.20
N ILE A 120 -33.74 -7.30 -1.53
CA ILE A 120 -33.04 -8.59 -1.40
C ILE A 120 -34.01 -9.71 -1.73
N SER A 121 -33.65 -10.63 -2.63
CA SER A 121 -34.54 -11.75 -2.96
C SER A 121 -34.62 -12.79 -1.83
N PRO A 122 -35.75 -13.51 -1.66
CA PRO A 122 -35.89 -14.54 -0.62
C PRO A 122 -34.81 -15.64 -0.67
N ALA A 123 -34.25 -15.90 -1.86
CA ALA A 123 -33.17 -16.87 -2.03
C ALA A 123 -31.86 -16.40 -1.38
N TRP A 124 -31.50 -15.12 -1.57
CA TRP A 124 -30.35 -14.50 -0.92
C TRP A 124 -30.54 -14.41 0.58
N MET A 125 -31.74 -14.03 1.03
CA MET A 125 -32.08 -14.03 2.45
C MET A 125 -31.82 -15.39 3.09
N LYS A 126 -32.38 -16.46 2.50
CA LYS A 126 -32.21 -17.84 3.00
C LYS A 126 -30.75 -18.27 3.02
N TRP A 127 -29.96 -17.86 2.04
CA TRP A 127 -28.54 -18.19 1.96
C TRP A 127 -27.71 -17.44 3.02
N ALA A 128 -27.86 -16.12 3.13
CA ALA A 128 -27.16 -15.30 4.11
C ALA A 128 -27.47 -15.76 5.55
N LEU A 129 -28.74 -16.12 5.82
CA LEU A 129 -29.15 -16.73 7.09
C LEU A 129 -28.42 -18.06 7.38
N ALA A 130 -28.00 -18.80 6.35
CA ALA A 130 -27.31 -20.08 6.50
C ALA A 130 -25.79 -19.94 6.75
N LEU A 131 -25.22 -18.73 6.67
CA LEU A 131 -23.80 -18.50 6.92
C LEU A 131 -23.45 -18.83 8.40
N PRO A 132 -22.39 -19.62 8.64
CA PRO A 132 -22.09 -20.13 9.98
C PRO A 132 -21.63 -19.04 10.95
N LYS A 133 -20.97 -17.98 10.44
CA LYS A 133 -20.36 -16.92 11.24
C LYS A 133 -20.57 -15.53 10.62
N LEU A 134 -21.81 -15.19 10.28
CA LEU A 134 -22.14 -13.81 9.91
C LEU A 134 -22.01 -12.92 11.14
N THR A 135 -20.92 -12.15 11.21
CA THR A 135 -20.54 -11.34 12.37
C THR A 135 -20.78 -9.86 12.12
N ARG A 136 -20.69 -9.38 10.89
CA ARG A 136 -20.92 -7.98 10.50
C ARG A 136 -22.01 -7.88 9.44
N LEU A 137 -22.84 -6.87 9.59
CA LEU A 137 -23.79 -6.40 8.57
C LEU A 137 -23.51 -4.90 8.35
N CYS A 138 -23.29 -4.51 7.10
CA CYS A 138 -23.23 -3.11 6.68
C CYS A 138 -24.41 -2.82 5.75
N ILE A 139 -25.11 -1.72 6.00
CA ILE A 139 -26.21 -1.24 5.17
C ILE A 139 -25.76 0.07 4.54
N ALA A 140 -25.44 0.01 3.25
CA ALA A 140 -24.93 1.14 2.48
C ALA A 140 -26.03 1.86 1.68
N GLU A 141 -27.19 1.21 1.50
CA GLU A 141 -28.35 1.80 0.82
C GLU A 141 -29.63 1.75 1.64
N LYS A 142 -30.58 2.62 1.27
CA LYS A 142 -31.92 2.62 1.83
C LYS A 142 -32.64 1.31 1.50
N LEU A 143 -32.98 0.56 2.54
CA LEU A 143 -33.65 -0.72 2.41
C LEU A 143 -35.18 -0.58 2.26
N GLU A 144 -35.77 -1.39 1.40
CA GLU A 144 -37.22 -1.60 1.38
C GLU A 144 -37.68 -2.48 2.56
N ASP A 145 -38.99 -2.47 2.83
CA ASP A 145 -39.59 -3.17 3.98
C ASP A 145 -39.22 -4.66 4.05
N ALA A 146 -39.16 -5.34 2.91
CA ALA A 146 -38.77 -6.75 2.85
C ALA A 146 -37.29 -6.97 3.24
N ALA A 147 -36.39 -6.09 2.81
CA ALA A 147 -34.97 -6.16 3.17
C ALA A 147 -34.74 -5.79 4.65
N LEU A 148 -35.51 -4.86 5.19
CA LEU A 148 -35.50 -4.52 6.63
C LEU A 148 -35.95 -5.70 7.49
N ASP A 149 -37.04 -6.37 7.12
CA ASP A 149 -37.53 -7.55 7.84
C ASP A 149 -36.55 -8.72 7.78
N PHE A 150 -35.81 -8.84 6.67
CA PHE A 150 -34.69 -9.75 6.57
C PHE A 150 -33.55 -9.39 7.53
N CYS A 151 -33.16 -8.11 7.60
CA CYS A 151 -32.12 -7.66 8.54
C CYS A 151 -32.53 -7.96 9.99
N LYS A 152 -33.80 -7.70 10.36
CA LYS A 152 -34.35 -8.11 11.67
C LYS A 152 -34.22 -9.62 11.89
N SER A 153 -34.52 -10.42 10.88
CA SER A 153 -34.37 -11.89 10.96
C SER A 153 -32.92 -12.34 11.16
N LEU A 154 -31.94 -11.65 10.55
CA LEU A 154 -30.51 -11.92 10.78
C LEU A 154 -30.11 -11.58 12.21
N VAL A 155 -30.58 -10.43 12.69
CA VAL A 155 -30.35 -9.93 14.04
C VAL A 155 -30.93 -10.93 15.06
N GLU A 156 -32.19 -11.32 14.93
CA GLU A 156 -32.88 -12.26 15.84
C GLU A 156 -32.17 -13.62 16.02
N ARG A 157 -31.39 -14.08 15.04
CA ARG A 157 -30.57 -15.31 15.19
C ARG A 157 -29.43 -15.18 16.18
N GLY A 158 -29.09 -13.95 16.53
CA GLY A 158 -28.10 -13.60 17.51
C GLY A 158 -26.67 -14.03 17.18
N ARG A 159 -26.28 -13.88 15.91
CA ARG A 159 -24.90 -14.13 15.45
C ARG A 159 -24.14 -12.84 15.12
N LEU A 160 -24.85 -11.77 14.79
CA LEU A 160 -24.27 -10.46 14.50
C LEU A 160 -23.62 -9.86 15.75
N ARG A 161 -22.39 -9.39 15.58
CA ARG A 161 -21.58 -8.71 16.60
C ARG A 161 -21.42 -7.23 16.29
N TRP A 162 -21.50 -6.88 15.02
CA TRP A 162 -21.30 -5.55 14.47
C TRP A 162 -22.40 -5.20 13.47
N LEU A 163 -22.91 -3.97 13.54
CA LEU A 163 -23.81 -3.38 12.57
C LEU A 163 -23.23 -2.02 12.19
N GLU A 164 -23.20 -1.77 10.89
CA GLU A 164 -22.73 -0.54 10.28
C GLU A 164 -23.79 0.02 9.36
N LEU A 165 -23.95 1.33 9.38
CA LEU A 165 -24.91 2.05 8.56
C LEU A 165 -24.14 3.19 7.90
N ASP A 166 -24.10 3.17 6.57
CA ASP A 166 -23.54 4.26 5.77
C ASP A 166 -24.54 5.42 5.73
N CYS A 167 -24.09 6.63 6.04
CA CYS A 167 -24.98 7.76 6.35
C CYS A 167 -25.34 8.67 5.19
N ASP A 168 -25.00 8.28 3.96
CA ASP A 168 -25.67 8.83 2.77
C ASP A 168 -27.18 8.48 2.73
N VAL A 169 -27.62 7.57 3.61
CA VAL A 169 -29.02 7.18 3.78
C VAL A 169 -29.64 7.89 5.01
N PRO A 170 -30.67 8.73 4.84
CA PRO A 170 -31.42 9.27 5.98
C PRO A 170 -32.01 8.13 6.82
N LEU A 171 -31.67 8.07 8.11
CA LEU A 171 -32.26 7.11 9.04
C LEU A 171 -33.75 7.38 9.19
N LEU A 172 -34.59 6.55 8.56
CA LEU A 172 -36.03 6.61 8.78
C LEU A 172 -36.40 5.84 10.05
N SER A 173 -37.63 6.05 10.51
CA SER A 173 -38.16 5.39 11.72
C SER A 173 -38.01 3.86 11.74
N LYS A 174 -38.00 3.20 10.58
CA LYS A 174 -37.95 1.72 10.49
C LYS A 174 -36.53 1.18 10.67
N GLU A 175 -35.53 1.91 10.19
CA GLU A 175 -34.10 1.63 10.39
C GLU A 175 -33.74 1.83 11.86
N MET A 176 -34.30 2.87 12.50
CA MET A 176 -34.15 3.08 13.94
C MET A 176 -34.72 1.92 14.76
N ASP A 177 -35.84 1.32 14.34
CA ASP A 177 -36.37 0.10 14.97
C ASP A 177 -35.39 -1.07 14.85
N LEU A 178 -34.73 -1.23 13.69
CA LEU A 178 -33.70 -2.25 13.49
C LEU A 178 -32.52 -2.02 14.45
N ILE A 179 -31.99 -0.79 14.52
CA ILE A 179 -30.91 -0.42 15.44
C ILE A 179 -31.30 -0.74 16.88
N LYS A 180 -32.53 -0.40 17.29
CA LYS A 180 -33.04 -0.69 18.63
C LYS A 180 -33.06 -2.20 18.92
N ILE A 181 -33.53 -3.02 17.97
CA ILE A 181 -33.53 -4.48 18.11
C ILE A 181 -32.10 -5.00 18.27
N VAL A 182 -31.17 -4.57 17.41
CA VAL A 182 -29.76 -4.96 17.39
C VAL A 182 -29.06 -4.62 18.70
N LEU A 183 -29.18 -3.36 19.11
CA LEU A 183 -28.59 -2.85 20.34
C LEU A 183 -29.14 -3.59 21.56
N CYS A 184 -30.40 -4.04 21.58
CA CYS A 184 -30.98 -4.74 22.72
C CYS A 184 -30.53 -6.21 22.88
N GLN A 185 -29.76 -6.79 21.95
CA GLN A 185 -29.41 -8.22 22.00
C GLN A 185 -28.16 -8.50 22.83
N LYS A 186 -28.17 -9.52 23.71
CA LYS A 186 -27.04 -9.78 24.65
C LYS A 186 -25.66 -9.94 24.00
N GLN A 187 -25.60 -10.53 22.81
CA GLN A 187 -24.34 -10.81 22.09
C GLN A 187 -23.79 -9.60 21.33
N PHE A 188 -24.62 -8.60 21.01
CA PHE A 188 -24.19 -7.43 20.25
C PHE A 188 -23.31 -6.55 21.14
N LYS A 189 -22.16 -6.13 20.63
CA LYS A 189 -21.14 -5.40 21.40
C LYS A 189 -20.87 -3.99 20.89
N THR A 190 -20.86 -3.80 19.58
CA THR A 190 -20.39 -2.56 18.95
C THR A 190 -21.35 -2.13 17.85
N LEU A 191 -21.91 -0.93 17.97
CA LEU A 191 -22.57 -0.22 16.89
C LEU A 191 -21.59 0.81 16.32
N THR A 192 -21.42 0.85 15.01
CA THR A 192 -20.61 1.89 14.35
C THR A 192 -21.49 2.70 13.42
N LEU A 193 -21.39 4.01 13.52
CA LEU A 193 -22.19 4.99 12.79
C LEU A 193 -21.22 5.98 12.13
N GLU A 194 -21.07 5.92 10.82
CA GLU A 194 -20.18 6.81 10.07
C GLU A 194 -20.96 8.02 9.56
N ASP A 195 -20.54 9.27 9.81
CA ASP A 195 -21.20 10.49 9.32
C ASP A 195 -22.69 10.67 9.69
N CYS A 196 -23.11 10.07 10.82
CA CYS A 196 -24.51 9.99 11.21
C CYS A 196 -25.12 11.32 11.71
N VAL A 197 -26.38 11.56 11.29
CA VAL A 197 -27.14 12.81 11.50
C VAL A 197 -28.09 12.78 12.72
N ALA A 198 -28.06 11.74 13.57
CA ALA A 198 -28.97 11.63 14.74
C ALA A 198 -28.41 10.91 15.99
N PRO A 199 -27.27 11.33 16.58
CA PRO A 199 -26.81 10.88 17.89
C PRO A 199 -27.91 10.85 18.96
N GLU A 200 -28.76 11.88 19.03
CA GLU A 200 -29.85 12.01 20.02
C GLU A 200 -30.78 10.79 20.05
N ASP A 201 -31.18 10.26 18.88
CA ASP A 201 -32.10 9.12 18.80
C ASP A 201 -31.45 7.83 19.31
N ILE A 202 -30.15 7.65 19.06
CA ILE A 202 -29.38 6.53 19.58
C ILE A 202 -29.27 6.61 21.10
N PHE A 203 -29.03 7.79 21.65
CA PHE A 203 -29.01 8.00 23.10
C PHE A 203 -30.38 7.72 23.71
N LYS A 204 -31.46 8.18 23.10
CA LYS A 204 -32.82 7.88 23.55
C LYS A 204 -33.09 6.38 23.58
N ILE A 205 -32.69 5.64 22.55
CA ILE A 205 -32.79 4.17 22.52
C ILE A 205 -31.99 3.56 23.69
N TRP A 206 -30.79 4.09 23.93
CA TRP A 206 -29.91 3.64 25.01
C TRP A 206 -30.55 3.85 26.38
N GLU A 207 -31.13 5.03 26.61
CA GLU A 207 -31.82 5.38 27.84
C GLU A 207 -33.07 4.54 28.08
N GLU A 208 -33.88 4.31 27.06
CA GLU A 208 -35.07 3.48 27.14
C GLU A 208 -34.75 2.00 27.45
N ASN A 209 -33.50 1.55 27.24
CA ASN A 209 -33.12 0.13 27.29
C ASN A 209 -31.85 -0.16 28.12
N ARG A 210 -31.53 0.71 29.10
CA ARG A 210 -30.26 0.71 29.87
C ARG A 210 -29.78 -0.66 30.34
N GLU A 211 -30.66 -1.45 30.95
CA GLU A 211 -30.31 -2.79 31.46
C GLU A 211 -29.75 -3.70 30.36
N LYS A 212 -30.29 -3.60 29.14
CA LYS A 212 -29.84 -4.39 27.99
C LYS A 212 -28.59 -3.82 27.34
N MET A 213 -28.29 -2.54 27.56
CA MET A 213 -27.17 -1.85 26.94
C MET A 213 -25.85 -1.94 27.72
N THR A 214 -25.88 -2.53 28.92
CA THR A 214 -24.70 -2.65 29.77
C THR A 214 -23.57 -3.44 29.06
N GLY A 215 -22.38 -2.85 28.99
CA GLY A 215 -21.20 -3.46 28.36
C GLY A 215 -21.21 -3.43 26.82
N LYS A 216 -21.98 -2.53 26.21
CA LYS A 216 -21.98 -2.25 24.77
C LYS A 216 -21.34 -0.90 24.49
N LYS A 217 -20.93 -0.69 23.24
CA LYS A 217 -20.39 0.58 22.76
C LYS A 217 -21.05 1.01 21.45
N ALA A 218 -21.16 2.32 21.28
CA ALA A 218 -21.45 2.97 20.01
C ALA A 218 -20.23 3.80 19.62
N LEU A 219 -19.73 3.60 18.41
CA LEU A 219 -18.64 4.36 17.80
C LEU A 219 -19.23 5.27 16.73
N PHE A 220 -19.01 6.57 16.88
CA PHE A 220 -19.42 7.57 15.89
C PHE A 220 -18.17 7.97 15.11
N VAL A 221 -18.08 7.54 13.85
CA VAL A 221 -17.00 7.91 12.92
C VAL A 221 -17.48 9.12 12.12
N ALA A 222 -17.49 10.28 12.76
CA ALA A 222 -17.98 11.52 12.16
C ALA A 222 -17.13 12.71 12.66
N ASP A 223 -17.38 13.91 12.12
CA ASP A 223 -16.82 15.14 12.69
C ASP A 223 -17.28 15.26 14.16
N CYS A 224 -16.34 15.06 15.08
CA CYS A 224 -16.58 15.08 16.52
C CYS A 224 -17.24 16.39 17.00
N ARG A 225 -17.13 17.48 16.23
CA ARG A 225 -17.78 18.76 16.53
C ARG A 225 -19.29 18.66 16.42
N VAL A 226 -19.84 17.89 15.48
CA VAL A 226 -21.29 17.74 15.30
C VAL A 226 -21.89 17.04 16.52
N VAL A 227 -21.34 15.86 16.86
CA VAL A 227 -21.76 15.08 18.03
C VAL A 227 -21.56 15.88 19.32
N ALA A 228 -20.41 16.57 19.47
CA ALA A 228 -20.15 17.39 20.65
C ALA A 228 -21.09 18.61 20.76
N MET A 229 -21.53 19.20 19.64
CA MET A 229 -22.48 20.33 19.65
C MET A 229 -23.87 19.88 20.10
N GLU A 230 -24.33 18.73 19.62
CA GLU A 230 -25.61 18.15 20.04
C GLU A 230 -25.60 17.75 21.51
N LEU A 231 -24.48 17.17 22.00
CA LEU A 231 -24.37 16.70 23.39
C LEU A 231 -23.88 17.77 24.39
N LYS A 232 -23.56 18.99 23.94
CA LYS A 232 -22.83 19.97 24.77
C LYS A 232 -23.55 20.33 26.07
N GLY A 233 -24.89 20.33 26.08
CA GLY A 233 -25.70 20.62 27.27
C GLY A 233 -25.71 19.48 28.29
N ASP A 234 -25.52 18.26 27.79
CA ASP A 234 -25.83 17.01 28.50
C ASP A 234 -24.59 16.26 28.92
N LEU A 235 -23.37 16.73 28.63
CA LEU A 235 -22.15 16.07 29.11
C LEU A 235 -21.68 16.65 30.45
N GLU A 236 -21.26 15.77 31.35
CA GLU A 236 -20.55 16.05 32.59
C GLU A 236 -19.21 15.32 32.58
N LEU A 237 -18.16 15.99 33.05
CA LEU A 237 -16.84 15.38 33.16
C LEU A 237 -16.88 14.30 34.26
N CYS A 238 -16.38 13.09 33.96
CA CYS A 238 -16.28 12.04 34.97
C CYS A 238 -15.28 12.43 36.06
N SER A 239 -15.58 12.05 37.30
CA SER A 239 -14.65 12.15 38.44
C SER A 239 -13.44 11.22 38.26
N GLU A 240 -12.38 11.43 39.05
CA GLU A 240 -11.18 10.57 39.04
C GLU A 240 -11.53 9.11 39.38
N GLU A 241 -12.41 8.90 40.36
CA GLU A 241 -12.90 7.58 40.79
C GLU A 241 -13.69 6.87 39.69
N GLU A 242 -14.54 7.61 38.96
CA GLU A 242 -15.26 7.08 37.78
C GLU A 242 -14.29 6.75 36.65
N CYS A 243 -13.30 7.60 36.39
CA CYS A 243 -12.24 7.33 35.43
C CYS A 243 -11.49 6.04 35.78
N GLU A 244 -11.03 5.87 37.03
CA GLU A 244 -10.36 4.65 37.49
C GLU A 244 -11.25 3.40 37.35
N TYR A 245 -12.54 3.53 37.65
CA TYR A 245 -13.51 2.44 37.47
C TYR A 245 -13.64 2.04 36.00
N ILE A 246 -13.81 3.02 35.10
CA ILE A 246 -13.80 2.81 33.64
C ILE A 246 -12.48 2.16 33.22
N GLU A 247 -11.35 2.64 33.75
CA GLU A 247 -10.03 2.12 33.42
C GLU A 247 -9.91 0.62 33.73
N LYS A 248 -10.42 0.24 34.89
CA LYS A 248 -10.34 -1.12 35.37
C LYS A 248 -11.34 -2.06 34.70
N GLU A 249 -12.59 -1.63 34.54
CA GLU A 249 -13.70 -2.51 34.14
C GLU A 249 -13.96 -2.51 32.63
N HIS A 250 -13.55 -1.46 31.94
CA HIS A 250 -13.99 -1.20 30.57
C HIS A 250 -12.84 -1.03 29.58
N LEU A 251 -11.65 -0.60 30.00
CA LEU A 251 -10.60 -0.07 29.13
C LEU A 251 -9.91 -1.10 28.21
N PHE A 252 -9.96 -2.40 28.54
CA PHE A 252 -9.53 -3.46 27.60
C PHE A 252 -10.31 -3.44 26.28
N LEU A 253 -11.56 -2.96 26.29
CA LEU A 253 -12.45 -2.93 25.12
C LEU A 253 -12.30 -1.67 24.25
N TYR A 254 -11.69 -0.60 24.78
CA TYR A 254 -11.60 0.71 24.11
C TYR A 254 -10.21 1.03 23.56
N ARG A 255 -9.13 0.57 24.22
CA ARG A 255 -7.75 0.84 23.78
C ARG A 255 -7.37 0.25 22.42
N SER A 256 -8.11 -0.75 21.93
CA SER A 256 -7.87 -1.30 20.59
C SER A 256 -8.39 -0.42 19.46
N GLU A 257 -9.29 0.53 19.75
CA GLU A 257 -10.01 1.29 18.73
C GLU A 257 -9.79 2.81 18.80
N LEU A 258 -9.46 3.38 19.96
CA LEU A 258 -9.10 4.80 20.08
C LEU A 258 -7.58 4.95 20.16
N ARG A 259 -6.98 5.80 19.31
CA ARG A 259 -5.53 6.10 19.34
C ARG A 259 -5.16 6.75 20.67
N VAL A 260 -5.87 7.83 21.03
CA VAL A 260 -5.84 8.46 22.35
C VAL A 260 -7.23 8.96 22.73
N SER A 261 -7.72 8.50 23.87
CA SER A 261 -9.01 8.93 24.39
C SER A 261 -8.88 10.26 25.13
N SER A 262 -9.87 11.13 24.97
CA SER A 262 -10.12 12.27 25.84
C SER A 262 -10.32 11.83 27.30
N GLN A 263 -10.48 12.81 28.19
CA GLN A 263 -11.13 12.54 29.47
C GLN A 263 -12.50 11.89 29.23
N ALA A 264 -12.93 11.01 30.14
CA ALA A 264 -14.25 10.39 30.06
C ALA A 264 -15.33 11.42 30.44
N TYR A 265 -16.38 11.48 29.65
CA TYR A 265 -17.59 12.25 29.97
C TYR A 265 -18.72 11.28 30.27
N LYS A 266 -19.67 11.66 31.13
CA LYS A 266 -20.93 10.96 31.32
C LYS A 266 -22.09 11.86 30.88
N ILE A 267 -23.16 11.27 30.38
CA ILE A 267 -24.37 12.02 30.03
C ILE A 267 -25.18 12.32 31.30
N LYS A 268 -25.44 13.60 31.57
CA LYS A 268 -26.39 14.10 32.55
C LYS A 268 -27.76 13.61 32.17
N SER A 269 -28.32 12.72 32.96
CA SER A 269 -29.70 12.32 32.79
C SER A 269 -30.39 12.37 34.14
N GLU A 270 -31.42 13.21 34.23
CA GLU A 270 -32.26 13.36 35.42
C GLU A 270 -32.96 12.04 35.81
N LEU A 271 -32.93 11.06 34.90
CA LEU A 271 -33.52 9.74 35.05
C LEU A 271 -32.53 8.69 35.59
N ILE A 272 -31.26 9.03 35.87
CA ILE A 272 -30.28 8.09 36.45
C ILE A 272 -30.23 8.28 37.97
N ALA A 273 -30.95 7.44 38.71
CA ALA A 273 -30.86 7.40 40.17
C ALA A 273 -29.82 6.40 40.70
N ASP A 274 -29.20 5.60 39.81
CA ASP A 274 -28.23 4.55 40.14
C ASP A 274 -26.92 4.77 39.37
N ASP A 275 -25.86 5.10 40.10
CA ASP A 275 -24.52 5.42 39.56
C ASP A 275 -23.89 4.27 38.74
N LYS A 276 -24.48 3.07 38.75
CA LYS A 276 -23.98 1.89 38.03
C LYS A 276 -24.31 1.86 36.54
N HIS A 277 -25.21 2.72 36.06
CA HIS A 277 -25.75 2.66 34.69
C HIS A 277 -25.50 3.94 33.89
N ASN A 278 -24.33 4.55 34.07
CA ASN A 278 -23.92 5.74 33.33
C ASN A 278 -23.56 5.40 31.87
N VAL A 279 -23.88 6.31 30.95
CA VAL A 279 -23.40 6.28 29.57
C VAL A 279 -22.13 7.13 29.51
N TYR A 280 -21.00 6.48 29.25
CA TYR A 280 -19.71 7.14 29.10
C TYR A 280 -19.41 7.45 27.65
N VAL A 281 -18.95 8.67 27.39
CA VAL A 281 -18.56 9.18 26.09
C VAL A 281 -17.08 9.52 26.12
N PHE A 282 -16.36 9.02 25.11
CA PHE A 282 -14.95 9.31 24.87
C PHE A 282 -14.85 9.97 23.50
N PHE A 283 -14.05 11.01 23.42
CA PHE A 283 -13.65 11.58 22.13
C PHE A 283 -12.25 11.06 21.82
N GLU A 284 -12.00 10.72 20.56
CA GLU A 284 -10.61 10.56 20.14
C GLU A 284 -9.97 11.95 20.13
N CYS A 285 -8.98 12.15 21.00
CA CYS A 285 -8.22 13.39 21.03
C CYS A 285 -6.96 13.23 20.19
N GLU A 286 -6.61 14.29 19.46
CA GLU A 286 -5.24 14.47 19.03
C GLU A 286 -4.34 14.56 20.28
N GLU A 287 -3.42 13.61 20.42
CA GLU A 287 -2.60 13.32 21.59
C GLU A 287 -2.06 14.49 22.43
N LYS A 288 -2.21 14.39 23.75
CA LYS A 288 -1.27 14.92 24.79
C LYS A 288 -1.13 13.92 25.97
N GLY A 289 -0.60 12.72 25.74
CA GLY A 289 -0.36 11.70 26.78
C GLY A 289 0.86 11.99 27.69
N PRO A 290 1.05 11.23 28.80
CA PRO A 290 2.25 11.31 29.63
C PRO A 290 3.49 10.86 28.85
N PRO A 291 4.68 11.44 29.13
CA PRO A 291 5.82 11.32 28.26
C PRO A 291 6.31 9.87 28.11
N SER A 292 6.13 9.29 26.92
CA SER A 292 6.78 8.06 26.47
C SER A 292 8.30 8.22 26.52
N ILE A 293 9.06 7.12 26.53
CA ILE A 293 10.52 7.17 26.34
C ILE A 293 10.88 7.93 25.05
N MET A 294 10.00 7.87 24.04
CA MET A 294 10.09 8.64 22.79
C MET A 294 10.04 10.15 23.03
N ASP A 295 9.41 10.59 24.12
CA ASP A 295 9.12 11.99 24.41
C ASP A 295 10.30 12.68 25.12
N THR A 296 11.28 11.88 25.55
CA THR A 296 12.56 12.36 26.11
C THR A 296 13.69 12.40 25.08
N VAL A 297 13.42 11.98 23.84
CA VAL A 297 14.41 11.98 22.77
C VAL A 297 14.68 13.42 22.34
N PRO A 298 15.94 13.88 22.28
CA PRO A 298 16.24 15.24 21.83
C PRO A 298 15.71 15.49 20.42
N TYR A 299 15.06 16.64 20.22
CA TYR A 299 14.49 17.04 18.93
C TYR A 299 15.47 16.86 17.75
N ASP A 300 16.75 17.23 17.95
CA ASP A 300 17.79 17.09 16.94
C ASP A 300 18.03 15.63 16.52
N PHE A 301 17.90 14.68 17.45
CA PHE A 301 18.00 13.26 17.12
C PHE A 301 16.80 12.81 16.28
N CYS A 302 15.57 13.18 16.67
CA CYS A 302 14.36 12.86 15.91
C CYS A 302 14.49 13.41 14.48
N HIS A 303 14.94 14.65 14.37
CA HIS A 303 15.17 15.33 13.10
C HIS A 303 16.24 14.62 12.24
N ASP A 304 17.35 14.20 12.83
CA ASP A 304 18.40 13.45 12.12
C ASP A 304 17.93 12.07 11.65
N VAL A 305 17.10 11.38 12.44
CA VAL A 305 16.45 10.13 12.03
C VAL A 305 15.55 10.38 10.83
N TRP A 306 14.71 11.41 10.85
CA TRP A 306 13.85 11.76 9.73
C TRP A 306 14.63 12.11 8.47
N SER A 307 15.73 12.83 8.59
CA SER A 307 16.58 13.14 7.43
C SER A 307 17.10 11.89 6.72
N ARG A 308 17.27 10.79 7.46
CA ARG A 308 17.70 9.47 6.92
C ARG A 308 16.53 8.63 6.41
N LEU A 309 15.35 8.74 7.02
CA LEU A 309 14.12 8.04 6.62
C LEU A 309 13.36 8.73 5.49
N ALA A 310 13.65 10.01 5.21
CA ALA A 310 13.01 10.83 4.18
C ALA A 310 13.06 10.31 2.73
N ARG A 311 13.70 9.15 2.56
CA ARG A 311 13.75 8.38 1.32
C ARG A 311 12.39 7.74 0.98
N TYR A 312 11.45 7.71 1.92
CA TYR A 312 10.14 7.08 1.78
C TYR A 312 9.04 8.08 2.13
N SER A 313 8.46 8.75 1.13
CA SER A 313 7.46 9.80 1.37
C SER A 313 6.21 9.31 2.09
N CYS A 314 5.76 8.08 1.81
CA CYS A 314 4.60 7.46 2.46
C CYS A 314 4.79 7.20 3.96
N VAL A 315 6.04 7.13 4.43
CA VAL A 315 6.32 6.95 5.85
C VAL A 315 5.96 8.20 6.64
N PHE A 316 6.00 9.38 6.02
CA PHE A 316 5.72 10.64 6.71
C PHE A 316 4.25 10.80 7.10
N ASP A 317 3.34 10.53 6.16
CA ASP A 317 1.90 10.71 6.40
C ASP A 317 1.45 9.83 7.56
N ARG A 318 1.85 8.54 7.53
CA ARG A 318 1.58 7.62 8.64
C ARG A 318 2.34 7.98 9.91
N ALA A 319 3.63 8.29 9.84
CA ALA A 319 4.39 8.62 11.05
C ALA A 319 3.86 9.86 11.77
N ASN A 320 3.32 10.84 11.03
CA ASN A 320 2.68 12.01 11.61
C ASN A 320 1.44 11.63 12.45
N GLU A 321 0.69 10.64 11.97
CA GLU A 321 -0.50 10.12 12.65
C GLU A 321 -0.18 9.31 13.92
N PHE A 322 0.97 8.64 13.98
CA PHE A 322 1.24 7.63 15.02
C PHE A 322 2.33 8.00 16.03
N LEU A 323 3.12 9.06 15.80
CA LEU A 323 4.25 9.37 16.67
C LEU A 323 3.94 10.50 17.65
N PRO A 324 4.42 10.40 18.91
CA PRO A 324 4.22 11.43 19.92
C PRO A 324 5.20 12.61 19.71
N GLU A 325 5.03 13.68 20.49
CA GLU A 325 6.04 14.73 20.60
C GLU A 325 7.31 14.22 21.31
N PRO A 326 8.54 14.64 20.92
CA PRO A 326 8.90 15.66 19.93
C PRO A 326 9.02 15.13 18.49
N TRP A 327 8.72 13.85 18.23
CA TRP A 327 8.88 13.24 16.91
C TRP A 327 7.92 13.81 15.88
N ARG A 328 6.67 14.07 16.28
CA ARG A 328 5.65 14.72 15.45
C ARG A 328 6.06 16.14 15.05
N SER A 329 6.45 16.99 15.99
CA SER A 329 6.96 18.32 15.62
C SER A 329 8.22 18.24 14.77
N ALA A 330 9.12 17.30 15.05
CA ALA A 330 10.33 17.11 14.23
C ALA A 330 10.02 16.69 12.80
N ILE A 331 9.06 15.78 12.59
CA ILE A 331 8.66 15.33 11.25
C ILE A 331 7.92 16.44 10.51
N MET A 332 6.97 17.13 11.15
CA MET A 332 6.22 18.24 10.54
C MET A 332 7.15 19.38 10.15
N ASN A 333 8.07 19.77 11.04
CA ASN A 333 9.05 20.80 10.72
C ASN A 333 10.02 20.36 9.62
N TYR A 334 10.39 19.09 9.61
CA TYR A 334 11.23 18.53 8.56
C TYR A 334 10.50 18.54 7.22
N THR A 335 9.26 18.08 7.15
CA THR A 335 8.45 18.01 5.91
C THR A 335 8.08 19.40 5.38
N GLU A 336 7.78 20.36 6.25
CA GLU A 336 7.53 21.75 5.88
C GLU A 336 8.74 22.39 5.19
N LYS A 337 9.94 22.09 5.69
CA LYS A 337 11.20 22.57 5.11
C LYS A 337 11.68 21.73 3.93
N LEU A 338 11.20 20.49 3.81
CA LEU A 338 11.64 19.55 2.80
C LEU A 338 11.33 20.08 1.41
N LEU A 339 12.37 20.11 0.59
CA LEU A 339 12.30 20.59 -0.77
C LEU A 339 12.72 19.48 -1.74
N TYR A 340 11.73 18.96 -2.46
CA TYR A 340 11.96 18.08 -3.59
C TYR A 340 12.25 18.92 -4.83
N ILE A 341 13.44 18.74 -5.40
CA ILE A 341 13.86 19.43 -6.62
C ILE A 341 14.06 18.46 -7.78
N SER A 342 13.82 18.98 -8.99
CA SER A 342 14.21 18.39 -10.25
C SER A 342 15.22 19.31 -10.93
N VAL A 343 16.38 18.76 -11.28
CA VAL A 343 17.43 19.51 -11.98
C VAL A 343 17.38 19.18 -13.46
N ARG A 344 17.34 20.19 -14.31
CA ARG A 344 17.47 20.04 -15.76
C ARG A 344 18.74 20.72 -16.24
N ILE A 345 19.45 20.06 -17.14
CA ILE A 345 20.67 20.58 -17.75
C ILE A 345 20.51 20.45 -19.26
N SER A 346 20.85 21.51 -19.99
CA SER A 346 20.87 21.49 -21.45
C SER A 346 22.11 22.20 -22.00
N LYS A 347 22.48 21.80 -23.21
CA LYS A 347 23.54 22.40 -24.00
C LYS A 347 23.02 22.60 -25.41
N ASP A 348 23.04 23.83 -25.88
CA ASP A 348 22.67 24.22 -27.23
C ASP A 348 23.69 25.23 -27.80
N ASP A 349 23.35 25.88 -28.90
CA ASP A 349 24.20 26.87 -29.58
C ASP A 349 24.46 28.11 -28.72
N ALA A 350 23.52 28.49 -27.84
CA ALA A 350 23.69 29.61 -26.92
C ALA A 350 24.58 29.26 -25.71
N GLY A 351 24.87 27.97 -25.51
CA GLY A 351 25.80 27.48 -24.49
C GLY A 351 25.12 26.58 -23.49
N TRP A 352 25.62 26.59 -22.26
CA TRP A 352 25.12 25.75 -21.18
C TRP A 352 24.00 26.46 -20.43
N SER A 353 22.97 25.72 -20.06
CA SER A 353 21.93 26.24 -19.18
C SER A 353 21.42 25.17 -18.23
N TYR A 354 20.79 25.61 -17.15
CA TYR A 354 20.12 24.73 -16.21
C TYR A 354 18.80 25.33 -15.75
N TYR A 355 17.97 24.47 -15.21
CA TYR A 355 16.70 24.84 -14.57
C TYR A 355 16.49 23.96 -13.34
N ILE A 356 16.09 24.58 -12.23
CA ILE A 356 15.82 23.89 -10.98
C ILE A 356 14.37 24.15 -10.61
N SER A 357 13.56 23.10 -10.72
CA SER A 357 12.15 23.16 -10.35
C SER A 357 11.97 22.53 -8.98
N PRO A 358 11.36 23.23 -8.01
CA PRO A 358 10.66 22.53 -6.94
C PRO A 358 9.51 21.71 -7.55
N GLU A 359 9.17 20.60 -6.90
CA GLU A 359 8.00 19.79 -7.27
C GLU A 359 6.69 20.49 -6.92
N ASP A 360 6.72 21.26 -5.82
CA ASP A 360 5.70 22.24 -5.50
C ASP A 360 5.80 23.42 -6.48
N ARG A 361 4.85 23.47 -7.41
CA ARG A 361 4.84 24.44 -8.51
C ARG A 361 4.61 25.88 -8.04
N GLU A 362 4.11 26.07 -6.82
CA GLU A 362 3.84 27.41 -6.28
C GLU A 362 5.14 28.15 -5.93
N LYS A 363 6.24 27.43 -5.65
CA LYS A 363 7.51 28.01 -5.19
C LYS A 363 8.37 28.64 -6.29
N GLY A 364 7.93 28.61 -7.56
CA GLY A 364 8.69 29.14 -8.70
C GLY A 364 10.05 28.45 -8.91
N PRO A 365 10.80 28.82 -9.97
CA PRO A 365 12.14 28.28 -10.18
C PRO A 365 13.13 28.76 -9.12
N LEU A 366 14.07 27.90 -8.76
CA LEU A 366 15.11 28.22 -7.78
C LEU A 366 16.45 28.49 -8.47
N SER A 367 17.14 29.52 -8.01
CA SER A 367 18.53 29.75 -8.39
C SER A 367 19.46 28.75 -7.70
N LEU A 368 20.61 28.49 -8.33
CA LEU A 368 21.65 27.68 -7.70
C LEU A 368 22.17 28.30 -6.40
N GLN A 369 22.09 29.63 -6.25
CA GLN A 369 22.62 30.33 -5.09
C GLN A 369 21.71 30.16 -3.89
N GLU A 370 20.40 30.17 -4.10
CA GLU A 370 19.41 29.80 -3.08
C GLU A 370 19.64 28.37 -2.62
N LEU A 371 19.77 27.40 -3.54
CA LEU A 371 20.04 26.01 -3.15
C LEU A 371 21.34 25.83 -2.36
N LEU A 372 22.38 26.59 -2.70
CA LEU A 372 23.66 26.53 -1.99
C LEU A 372 23.58 27.15 -0.60
N ALA A 373 22.66 28.11 -0.39
CA ALA A 373 22.38 28.72 0.91
C ALA A 373 21.43 27.88 1.78
N MET A 374 20.64 26.99 1.17
CA MET A 374 19.72 26.11 1.91
C MET A 374 20.45 25.07 2.75
N ASP A 375 19.84 24.69 3.89
CA ASP A 375 20.30 23.56 4.67
C ASP A 375 20.08 22.26 3.88
N ARG A 376 21.20 21.61 3.60
CA ARG A 376 21.32 20.39 2.81
C ARG A 376 20.46 19.24 3.33
N ARG A 377 20.12 19.21 4.62
CA ARG A 377 19.28 18.16 5.20
C ARG A 377 17.87 18.15 4.62
N TYR A 378 17.38 19.29 4.14
CA TYR A 378 16.04 19.43 3.58
C TYR A 378 16.00 19.38 2.06
N LEU A 379 17.13 19.12 1.40
CA LEU A 379 17.19 19.10 -0.06
C LEU A 379 17.19 17.67 -0.57
N ILE A 380 16.20 17.33 -1.41
CA ILE A 380 16.13 16.05 -2.11
C ILE A 380 16.06 16.28 -3.61
N CYS A 381 17.06 15.79 -4.34
CA CYS A 381 17.03 15.76 -5.79
C CYS A 381 16.30 14.51 -6.27
N ARG A 382 15.03 14.67 -6.67
CA ARG A 382 14.23 13.54 -7.19
C ARG A 382 14.68 13.06 -8.55
N ARG A 383 15.23 13.94 -9.38
CA ARG A 383 15.61 13.60 -10.76
C ARG A 383 16.56 14.62 -11.36
N ILE A 384 17.45 14.12 -12.22
CA ILE A 384 18.33 14.92 -13.07
C ILE A 384 17.95 14.62 -14.52
N HIS A 385 17.54 15.62 -15.27
CA HIS A 385 17.17 15.49 -16.68
C HIS A 385 18.14 16.23 -17.59
N ILE A 386 18.54 15.59 -18.69
CA ILE A 386 19.45 16.14 -19.68
C ILE A 386 18.68 16.32 -21.00
N GLY A 387 18.71 17.52 -21.57
CA GLY A 387 18.36 17.74 -22.97
C GLY A 387 16.90 18.03 -23.33
N ALA A 388 15.95 17.96 -22.38
CA ALA A 388 14.57 18.34 -22.69
C ALA A 388 14.48 19.85 -23.00
N PRO A 389 13.85 20.28 -24.12
CA PRO A 389 13.63 21.69 -24.39
C PRO A 389 12.85 22.30 -23.23
N ILE A 390 13.41 23.37 -22.63
CA ILE A 390 12.77 24.06 -21.51
C ILE A 390 11.42 24.65 -21.94
N GLU A 391 11.29 24.95 -23.24
CA GLU A 391 10.12 25.56 -23.89
C GLU A 391 8.80 24.80 -23.75
N TYR A 392 8.82 23.48 -23.54
CA TYR A 392 7.58 22.70 -23.31
C TYR A 392 6.89 23.00 -22.00
N PHE A 393 7.58 23.71 -21.11
CA PHE A 393 7.05 24.12 -19.84
C PHE A 393 7.14 25.64 -19.87
N ASN A 394 6.02 26.34 -19.77
CA ASN A 394 5.90 27.81 -19.82
C ASN A 394 6.67 28.50 -18.68
N PHE A 395 7.98 28.30 -18.60
CA PHE A 395 8.88 28.82 -17.61
C PHE A 395 9.78 29.81 -18.33
N GLU A 396 9.56 31.09 -18.03
CA GLU A 396 10.16 32.20 -18.77
C GLU A 396 11.67 32.38 -18.50
N GLU A 397 12.26 31.68 -17.52
CA GLU A 397 13.65 31.93 -17.12
C GLU A 397 14.57 30.70 -17.24
N LYS A 398 15.12 30.52 -18.44
CA LYS A 398 16.29 29.68 -18.68
C LYS A 398 17.55 30.38 -18.17
N LEU A 399 18.23 29.81 -17.17
CA LEU A 399 19.47 30.37 -16.63
C LEU A 399 20.67 29.89 -17.44
N THR A 400 21.26 30.78 -18.25
CA THR A 400 22.52 30.52 -18.95
C THR A 400 23.69 30.54 -17.97
N CYS A 401 24.68 29.68 -18.19
CA CYS A 401 25.83 29.54 -17.30
C CYS A 401 27.06 28.97 -18.03
N SER A 402 28.19 28.87 -17.32
CA SER A 402 29.38 28.20 -17.85
C SER A 402 29.35 26.69 -17.55
N LYS A 403 30.07 25.91 -18.35
CA LYS A 403 30.27 24.46 -18.13
C LYS A 403 30.82 24.16 -16.74
N GLU A 404 31.71 25.01 -16.23
CA GLU A 404 32.34 24.89 -14.92
C GLU A 404 31.32 25.04 -13.80
N VAL A 405 30.31 25.89 -13.95
CA VAL A 405 29.22 26.03 -12.95
C VAL A 405 28.45 24.72 -12.83
N ILE A 406 28.10 24.10 -13.97
CA ILE A 406 27.41 22.82 -13.99
C ILE A 406 28.29 21.72 -13.38
N ALA A 407 29.52 21.59 -13.87
CA ALA A 407 30.42 20.51 -13.49
C ALA A 407 30.89 20.58 -12.03
N LYS A 408 31.23 21.78 -11.53
CA LYS A 408 31.84 21.96 -10.22
C LYS A 408 30.85 22.28 -9.10
N LYS A 409 29.65 22.79 -9.43
CA LYS A 409 28.65 23.19 -8.42
C LYS A 409 27.36 22.38 -8.53
N LEU A 410 26.67 22.46 -9.67
CA LEU A 410 25.32 21.90 -9.81
C LEU A 410 25.29 20.37 -9.73
N ILE A 411 26.14 19.67 -10.51
CA ILE A 411 26.16 18.20 -10.54
C ILE A 411 26.53 17.62 -9.16
N PRO A 412 27.63 18.05 -8.49
CA PRO A 412 27.96 17.53 -7.16
C PRO A 412 26.86 17.78 -6.13
N LEU A 413 26.19 18.94 -6.19
CA LEU A 413 25.05 19.24 -5.33
C LEU A 413 23.89 18.27 -5.61
N ALA A 414 23.42 18.17 -6.86
CA ALA A 414 22.30 17.32 -7.23
C ALA A 414 22.53 15.86 -6.82
N ILE A 415 23.72 15.31 -7.13
CA ILE A 415 24.09 13.92 -6.84
C ILE A 415 24.21 13.64 -5.35
N ARG A 416 24.71 14.58 -4.55
CA ARG A 416 24.75 14.41 -3.09
C ARG A 416 23.34 14.24 -2.50
N HIS A 417 22.33 14.77 -3.18
CA HIS A 417 20.94 14.81 -2.76
C HIS A 417 20.04 13.82 -3.52
N THR A 418 20.60 12.92 -4.34
CA THR A 418 19.82 11.86 -4.99
C THR A 418 19.40 10.79 -3.98
N GLN A 419 18.20 10.24 -4.17
CA GLN A 419 17.67 9.10 -3.44
C GLN A 419 17.83 7.83 -4.27
N PRO A 420 17.71 6.61 -3.70
CA PRO A 420 17.76 5.35 -4.45
C PRO A 420 16.82 5.28 -5.67
N GLN A 421 15.75 6.09 -5.66
CA GLN A 421 14.76 6.16 -6.73
C GLN A 421 15.06 7.24 -7.78
N SER A 422 16.02 8.14 -7.52
CA SER A 422 16.26 9.33 -8.34
C SER A 422 17.00 9.00 -9.64
N PRO A 423 16.38 9.19 -10.83
CA PRO A 423 17.03 8.89 -12.09
C PRO A 423 17.84 10.06 -12.63
N LEU A 424 19.00 9.74 -13.21
CA LEU A 424 19.61 10.55 -14.28
C LEU A 424 18.96 10.13 -15.60
N SER A 425 18.28 11.04 -16.28
CA SER A 425 17.53 10.75 -17.51
C SER A 425 17.97 11.65 -18.66
N PHE A 426 18.24 11.06 -19.82
CA PHE A 426 18.53 11.80 -21.05
C PHE A 426 17.29 11.82 -21.94
N ALA A 427 16.96 12.99 -22.49
CA ALA A 427 15.88 13.15 -23.45
C ALA A 427 16.23 12.47 -24.79
N LEU A 428 15.21 12.08 -25.57
CA LEU A 428 15.42 11.40 -26.86
C LEU A 428 15.84 12.37 -27.98
N ASP A 429 15.47 13.63 -27.84
CA ASP A 429 15.58 14.70 -28.84
C ASP A 429 16.80 15.61 -28.65
N ILE A 430 17.67 15.31 -27.69
CA ILE A 430 18.92 16.04 -27.50
C ILE A 430 19.88 15.79 -28.69
N PRO A 431 20.51 16.84 -29.25
CA PRO A 431 21.55 16.66 -30.27
C PRO A 431 22.70 15.76 -29.79
N THR A 432 23.18 14.87 -30.65
CA THR A 432 24.20 13.86 -30.32
C THR A 432 25.47 14.47 -29.73
N GLU A 433 25.93 15.61 -30.25
CA GLU A 433 27.10 16.32 -29.77
C GLU A 433 26.89 16.85 -28.33
N ALA A 434 25.72 17.43 -28.07
CA ALA A 434 25.34 17.93 -26.75
C ALA A 434 25.21 16.78 -25.74
N ALA A 435 24.64 15.65 -26.17
CA ALA A 435 24.57 14.43 -25.36
C ALA A 435 25.96 13.91 -24.98
N ALA A 436 26.87 13.82 -25.95
CA ALA A 436 28.25 13.38 -25.73
C ALA A 436 28.99 14.26 -24.71
N GLU A 437 28.82 15.59 -24.79
CA GLU A 437 29.38 16.50 -23.79
C GLU A 437 28.80 16.27 -22.39
N CYS A 438 27.49 16.05 -22.27
CA CYS A 438 26.84 15.77 -21.00
C CYS A 438 27.27 14.41 -20.43
N LEU A 439 27.36 13.37 -21.25
CA LEU A 439 27.86 12.04 -20.83
C LEU A 439 29.26 12.15 -20.21
N LYS A 440 30.14 12.97 -20.80
CA LYS A 440 31.47 13.23 -20.26
C LYS A 440 31.43 13.93 -18.88
N LEU A 441 30.47 14.82 -18.65
CA LEU A 441 30.32 15.49 -17.34
C LEU A 441 29.92 14.49 -16.23
N PHE A 442 29.05 13.54 -16.55
CA PHE A 442 28.57 12.54 -15.59
C PHE A 442 29.42 11.27 -15.56
N GLN A 443 30.43 11.12 -16.42
CA GLN A 443 31.23 9.89 -16.52
C GLN A 443 31.83 9.44 -15.18
N ASN A 444 32.34 10.40 -14.39
CA ASN A 444 32.95 10.14 -13.08
C ASN A 444 31.98 10.31 -11.90
N ALA A 445 30.71 10.59 -12.18
CA ALA A 445 29.69 10.74 -11.16
C ALA A 445 29.42 9.40 -10.47
N LYS A 446 29.47 9.40 -9.14
CA LYS A 446 29.12 8.25 -8.28
C LYS A 446 27.87 8.60 -7.49
N GLY A 447 27.07 7.60 -7.10
CA GLY A 447 25.85 7.87 -6.32
C GLY A 447 24.62 8.14 -7.19
N LEU A 448 24.69 7.81 -8.49
CA LEU A 448 23.52 7.78 -9.37
C LEU A 448 22.92 6.38 -9.29
N PRO A 449 21.79 6.19 -8.59
CA PRO A 449 21.25 4.85 -8.42
C PRO A 449 20.49 4.38 -9.63
N ARG A 450 20.02 5.30 -10.48
CA ARG A 450 19.26 4.96 -11.68
C ARG A 450 19.70 5.78 -12.87
N ILE A 451 19.87 5.11 -14.01
CA ILE A 451 20.24 5.74 -15.27
C ILE A 451 19.18 5.41 -16.30
N ARG A 452 18.60 6.43 -16.93
CA ARG A 452 17.70 6.33 -18.09
C ARG A 452 18.39 6.95 -19.29
N LEU A 453 18.68 6.12 -20.28
CA LEU A 453 19.63 6.49 -21.32
C LEU A 453 19.11 6.04 -22.68
N PRO A 454 18.98 6.95 -23.66
CA PRO A 454 18.90 6.62 -25.07
C PRO A 454 20.27 6.52 -25.71
N TYR A 455 20.30 5.97 -26.92
CA TYR A 455 21.55 5.67 -27.63
C TYR A 455 22.01 6.85 -28.50
N PHE A 456 23.17 7.40 -28.17
CA PHE A 456 23.85 8.47 -28.89
C PHE A 456 25.17 8.00 -29.52
N GLY A 457 25.29 6.72 -29.86
CA GLY A 457 26.53 6.12 -30.37
C GLY A 457 27.49 5.66 -29.29
N GLU A 458 28.75 5.43 -29.67
CA GLU A 458 29.80 4.81 -28.85
C GLU A 458 30.02 5.51 -27.49
N LYS A 459 29.84 6.83 -27.42
CA LYS A 459 29.98 7.58 -26.16
C LYS A 459 28.98 7.16 -25.09
N THR A 460 27.82 6.67 -25.50
CA THR A 460 26.79 6.11 -24.61
C THR A 460 27.28 4.81 -23.99
N GLU A 461 27.93 3.96 -24.79
CA GLU A 461 28.48 2.67 -24.36
C GLU A 461 29.67 2.88 -23.41
N GLU A 462 30.57 3.81 -23.74
CA GLU A 462 31.69 4.19 -22.87
C GLU A 462 31.20 4.70 -21.51
N PHE A 463 30.19 5.59 -21.51
CA PHE A 463 29.59 6.10 -20.29
C PHE A 463 28.95 4.98 -19.46
N LEU A 464 28.16 4.12 -20.09
CA LEU A 464 27.48 3.02 -19.40
C LEU A 464 28.47 2.02 -18.81
N ALA A 465 29.50 1.63 -19.58
CA ALA A 465 30.57 0.75 -19.10
C ALA A 465 31.26 1.32 -17.85
N GLU A 466 31.59 2.62 -17.89
CA GLU A 466 32.24 3.30 -16.77
C GLU A 466 31.34 3.36 -15.53
N GLN A 467 30.03 3.64 -15.71
CA GLN A 467 29.06 3.65 -14.62
C GLN A 467 28.88 2.26 -14.01
N VAL A 468 28.72 1.21 -14.82
CA VAL A 468 28.62 -0.18 -14.35
C VAL A 468 29.86 -0.59 -13.55
N LYS A 469 31.05 -0.18 -14.01
CA LYS A 469 32.32 -0.52 -13.37
C LYS A 469 32.53 0.23 -12.04
N ASN A 470 32.23 1.53 -12.00
CA ASN A 470 32.70 2.42 -10.93
C ASN A 470 31.61 2.98 -10.01
N ASN A 471 30.33 2.89 -10.38
CA ASN A 471 29.22 3.40 -9.59
C ASN A 471 28.53 2.29 -8.78
N ARG A 472 29.02 2.07 -7.55
CA ARG A 472 28.44 1.07 -6.61
C ARG A 472 26.98 1.33 -6.23
N ALA A 473 26.51 2.57 -6.36
CA ALA A 473 25.13 2.92 -6.05
C ALA A 473 24.16 2.55 -7.18
N LEU A 474 24.65 2.24 -8.39
CA LEU A 474 23.82 1.93 -9.54
C LEU A 474 22.99 0.67 -9.28
N GLN A 475 21.69 0.86 -9.20
CA GLN A 475 20.67 -0.15 -8.95
C GLN A 475 19.75 -0.35 -10.15
N ASP A 476 19.54 0.67 -10.99
CA ASP A 476 18.59 0.58 -12.11
C ASP A 476 19.20 1.13 -13.41
N ILE A 477 19.10 0.36 -14.49
CA ILE A 477 19.44 0.81 -15.84
C ILE A 477 18.18 0.70 -16.69
N TYR A 478 17.74 1.83 -17.25
CA TYR A 478 16.66 1.93 -18.22
C TYR A 478 17.18 2.36 -19.59
N LEU A 479 17.29 1.43 -20.53
CA LEU A 479 17.70 1.76 -21.90
C LEU A 479 16.46 1.94 -22.77
N HIS A 480 16.23 3.17 -23.24
CA HIS A 480 15.04 3.53 -24.03
C HIS A 480 15.38 4.16 -25.38
N GLY A 481 14.42 4.24 -26.29
CA GLY A 481 14.68 4.65 -27.67
C GLY A 481 15.38 3.56 -28.48
N MET A 482 15.89 3.93 -29.66
CA MET A 482 16.49 2.99 -30.62
C MET A 482 17.96 2.68 -30.29
N TRP A 483 18.19 1.90 -29.23
CA TRP A 483 19.51 1.31 -28.97
C TRP A 483 19.90 0.33 -30.08
N PRO A 484 21.17 0.35 -30.51
CA PRO A 484 21.55 0.88 -31.82
C PRO A 484 20.62 0.42 -32.95
N ASN A 485 19.80 1.36 -33.43
CA ASN A 485 19.33 1.53 -34.80
C ASN A 485 19.21 0.27 -35.68
N ASN A 486 18.03 -0.35 -35.66
CA ASN A 486 17.42 -0.84 -36.89
C ASN A 486 15.92 -0.49 -36.89
N PRO A 487 15.44 0.37 -37.81
CA PRO A 487 14.00 0.58 -37.99
C PRO A 487 13.25 -0.70 -38.39
N LEU A 488 13.96 -1.78 -38.76
CA LEU A 488 13.43 -3.11 -39.03
C LEU A 488 13.40 -4.04 -37.80
N GLY A 489 13.70 -3.55 -36.59
CA GLY A 489 13.59 -4.33 -35.35
C GLY A 489 14.65 -5.42 -35.15
N VAL A 490 15.57 -5.61 -36.11
CA VAL A 490 16.68 -6.55 -35.95
C VAL A 490 17.88 -5.81 -35.38
N TRP A 491 18.10 -5.98 -34.08
CA TRP A 491 19.23 -5.40 -33.36
C TRP A 491 20.54 -5.91 -33.99
N PRO A 492 21.46 -5.05 -34.47
CA PRO A 492 22.83 -5.51 -34.74
C PRO A 492 23.37 -6.05 -33.42
N ASP A 493 23.98 -7.24 -33.46
CA ASP A 493 24.53 -7.96 -32.31
C ASP A 493 25.63 -7.11 -31.65
N ASN A 494 25.22 -6.11 -30.85
CA ASN A 494 26.11 -5.21 -30.15
C ASN A 494 26.61 -5.93 -28.90
N GLN A 495 27.54 -6.85 -29.15
CA GLN A 495 28.16 -7.68 -28.13
C GLN A 495 28.73 -6.83 -26.99
N ARG A 496 29.25 -5.62 -27.29
CA ARG A 496 29.78 -4.71 -26.28
C ARG A 496 28.71 -4.24 -25.30
N VAL A 497 27.53 -3.81 -25.77
CA VAL A 497 26.42 -3.44 -24.86
C VAL A 497 25.96 -4.64 -24.04
N LYS A 498 25.85 -5.82 -24.66
CA LYS A 498 25.51 -7.05 -23.95
C LYS A 498 26.51 -7.37 -22.85
N ASP A 499 27.81 -7.25 -23.11
CA ASP A 499 28.86 -7.48 -22.14
C ASP A 499 28.78 -6.50 -20.95
N ILE A 500 28.48 -5.22 -21.22
CA ILE A 500 28.25 -4.21 -20.17
C ILE A 500 27.04 -4.58 -19.30
N LEU A 501 25.93 -5.01 -19.91
CA LEU A 501 24.72 -5.41 -19.19
C LEU A 501 24.93 -6.70 -18.39
N LEU A 502 25.64 -7.68 -18.95
CA LEU A 502 26.04 -8.91 -18.25
C LEU A 502 26.91 -8.59 -17.03
N GLN A 503 27.85 -7.65 -17.16
CA GLN A 503 28.66 -7.17 -16.03
C GLN A 503 27.78 -6.53 -14.94
N PHE A 504 26.79 -5.72 -15.33
CA PHE A 504 25.86 -5.10 -14.39
C PHE A 504 25.03 -6.14 -13.63
N LEU A 505 24.43 -7.11 -14.35
CA LEU A 505 23.62 -8.18 -13.75
C LEU A 505 24.44 -9.11 -12.85
N SER A 506 25.72 -9.31 -13.18
CA SER A 506 26.65 -10.13 -12.40
C SER A 506 27.20 -9.42 -11.16
N SER A 507 27.02 -8.10 -11.05
CA SER A 507 27.45 -7.34 -9.87
C SER A 507 26.56 -7.62 -8.65
N SER A 508 27.10 -7.46 -7.44
CA SER A 508 26.33 -7.68 -6.20
C SER A 508 25.35 -6.54 -5.91
N GLY A 509 24.28 -6.85 -5.17
CA GLY A 509 23.28 -5.88 -4.68
C GLY A 509 21.92 -6.02 -5.37
N ASP A 510 20.99 -5.13 -4.99
CA ASP A 510 19.68 -5.02 -5.64
C ASP A 510 19.85 -4.36 -7.02
N LYS A 511 19.42 -5.04 -8.09
CA LYS A 511 19.65 -4.61 -9.47
C LYS A 511 18.35 -4.71 -10.25
N ARG A 512 18.05 -3.71 -11.06
CA ARG A 512 16.92 -3.68 -11.98
C ARG A 512 17.45 -3.27 -13.35
N LEU A 513 17.03 -3.97 -14.38
CA LEU A 513 17.45 -3.72 -15.75
C LEU A 513 16.20 -3.67 -16.62
N THR A 514 15.74 -2.48 -16.98
CA THR A 514 14.62 -2.34 -17.90
C THR A 514 15.18 -1.93 -19.26
N VAL A 515 15.11 -2.80 -20.26
CA VAL A 515 15.73 -2.53 -21.56
C VAL A 515 14.70 -2.71 -22.67
N LEU A 516 14.57 -1.75 -23.58
CA LEU A 516 13.77 -1.96 -24.80
C LEU A 516 14.56 -2.73 -25.86
N VAL A 517 15.38 -3.70 -25.42
CA VAL A 517 16.31 -4.45 -26.28
C VAL A 517 16.02 -5.93 -26.20
N THR A 518 16.47 -6.68 -27.21
CA THR A 518 16.36 -8.13 -27.21
C THR A 518 17.25 -8.74 -26.12
N ILE A 519 16.63 -9.39 -25.15
CA ILE A 519 17.29 -10.18 -24.13
C ILE A 519 17.61 -11.52 -24.75
N ASP A 520 18.90 -11.88 -24.83
CA ASP A 520 19.30 -13.24 -25.20
C ASP A 520 19.34 -14.16 -23.97
N ILE A 521 19.46 -15.46 -24.22
CA ILE A 521 19.48 -16.46 -23.14
C ILE A 521 20.66 -16.27 -22.19
N LYS A 522 21.77 -15.67 -22.63
CA LYS A 522 22.94 -15.42 -21.77
C LYS A 522 22.62 -14.31 -20.76
N MET A 523 21.98 -13.23 -21.20
CA MET A 523 21.53 -12.15 -20.32
C MET A 523 20.48 -12.65 -19.33
N PHE A 524 19.50 -13.42 -19.80
CA PHE A 524 18.49 -14.01 -18.94
C PHE A 524 19.11 -14.97 -17.90
N LYS A 525 20.04 -15.83 -18.33
CA LYS A 525 20.78 -16.71 -17.41
C LYS A 525 21.61 -15.92 -16.39
N ALA A 526 22.29 -14.84 -16.78
CA ALA A 526 23.03 -14.02 -15.84
C ALA A 526 22.11 -13.38 -14.78
N ALA A 527 20.90 -13.00 -15.19
CA ALA A 527 19.85 -12.54 -14.29
C ALA A 527 19.43 -13.65 -13.32
N PHE A 528 19.09 -14.82 -13.87
CA PHE A 528 18.70 -16.01 -13.14
C PHE A 528 19.74 -16.39 -12.08
N ASP A 529 21.00 -16.48 -12.48
CA ASP A 529 22.13 -16.78 -11.59
C ASP A 529 22.33 -15.69 -10.51
N SER A 530 22.05 -14.43 -10.84
CA SER A 530 22.14 -13.32 -9.87
C SER A 530 21.03 -13.39 -8.83
N TRP A 531 19.80 -13.70 -9.25
CA TRP A 531 18.66 -13.95 -8.37
C TRP A 531 18.94 -15.12 -7.42
N LEU A 532 19.44 -16.24 -7.95
CA LEU A 532 19.84 -17.40 -7.14
C LEU A 532 20.87 -17.07 -6.06
N ARG A 533 21.81 -16.16 -6.34
CA ARG A 533 22.88 -15.78 -5.39
C ARG A 533 22.43 -14.78 -4.33
N ASN A 534 21.66 -13.77 -4.72
CA ASN A 534 21.47 -12.57 -3.90
C ASN A 534 20.06 -12.42 -3.32
N PHE A 535 19.11 -13.31 -3.64
CA PHE A 535 17.74 -13.34 -3.06
C PHE A 535 17.01 -12.00 -3.03
N LYS A 536 17.33 -11.14 -3.99
CA LYS A 536 17.01 -9.71 -3.98
C LYS A 536 16.29 -9.28 -5.24
N LYS A 537 15.69 -8.09 -5.20
CA LYS A 537 14.83 -7.60 -6.28
C LYS A 537 15.61 -7.50 -7.58
N LEU A 538 15.20 -8.30 -8.57
CA LEU A 538 15.72 -8.33 -9.92
C LEU A 538 14.57 -8.27 -10.93
N GLY A 539 14.66 -7.35 -11.88
CA GLY A 539 13.70 -7.25 -12.97
C GLY A 539 14.42 -7.01 -14.28
N ILE A 540 14.24 -7.92 -15.25
CA ILE A 540 14.59 -7.69 -16.65
C ILE A 540 13.33 -7.52 -17.48
N LYS A 541 13.27 -6.44 -18.27
CA LYS A 541 12.25 -6.24 -19.30
C LYS A 541 12.90 -6.00 -20.65
N GLY A 542 12.37 -6.60 -21.73
CA GLY A 542 12.88 -6.48 -23.11
C GLY A 542 12.30 -7.50 -24.10
N LEU A 543 12.67 -7.36 -25.38
CA LEU A 543 12.26 -8.24 -26.48
C LEU A 543 12.86 -9.65 -26.28
N GLN A 544 12.14 -10.69 -26.65
CA GLN A 544 12.61 -12.06 -26.44
C GLN A 544 13.49 -12.50 -27.62
N GLY A 545 14.73 -12.91 -27.34
CA GLY A 545 15.68 -13.44 -28.33
C GLY A 545 15.96 -14.94 -28.19
N PHE A 546 15.13 -15.67 -27.46
CA PHE A 546 15.30 -17.09 -27.11
C PHE A 546 13.94 -17.78 -27.06
N THR A 547 13.87 -19.10 -27.14
CA THR A 547 12.57 -19.82 -27.13
C THR A 547 12.13 -20.18 -25.71
N ASP A 548 10.90 -20.67 -25.56
CA ASP A 548 10.44 -21.18 -24.25
C ASP A 548 11.28 -22.38 -23.82
N GLU A 549 11.70 -23.23 -24.75
CA GLU A 549 12.59 -24.37 -24.48
C GLU A 549 13.93 -23.91 -23.90
N ASP A 550 14.49 -22.79 -24.39
CA ASP A 550 15.72 -22.23 -23.82
C ASP A 550 15.52 -21.89 -22.34
N VAL A 551 14.39 -21.26 -21.99
CA VAL A 551 14.01 -20.92 -20.60
C VAL A 551 13.80 -22.18 -19.75
N LEU A 552 13.08 -23.16 -20.30
CA LEU A 552 12.77 -24.41 -19.61
C LEU A 552 13.98 -25.34 -19.47
N SER A 553 15.02 -25.14 -20.27
CA SER A 553 16.28 -25.89 -20.18
C SER A 553 17.24 -25.38 -19.10
N LEU A 554 16.96 -24.22 -18.50
CA LEU A 554 17.85 -23.64 -17.50
C LEU A 554 17.95 -24.53 -16.25
N PRO A 555 19.17 -24.91 -15.83
CA PRO A 555 19.35 -25.67 -14.60
C PRO A 555 19.04 -24.77 -13.39
N PHE A 556 18.35 -25.33 -12.40
CA PHE A 556 18.12 -24.69 -11.12
C PHE A 556 18.36 -25.69 -9.98
N PRO A 557 18.76 -25.22 -8.79
CA PRO A 557 19.03 -26.10 -7.65
C PRO A 557 17.77 -26.84 -7.17
N ASP A 558 17.94 -27.97 -6.48
CA ASP A 558 16.83 -28.81 -5.98
C ASP A 558 15.88 -28.08 -5.01
N ASN A 559 16.35 -27.00 -4.36
CA ASN A 559 15.54 -26.17 -3.46
C ASN A 559 14.79 -25.03 -4.18
N VAL A 560 14.82 -24.99 -5.51
CA VAL A 560 14.03 -24.08 -6.34
C VAL A 560 12.95 -24.89 -7.06
N THR A 561 11.72 -24.42 -6.95
CA THR A 561 10.57 -24.98 -7.66
C THR A 561 10.29 -24.15 -8.91
N ARG A 562 9.85 -24.77 -10.00
CA ARG A 562 9.42 -24.09 -11.23
C ARG A 562 7.95 -24.41 -11.50
N LYS A 563 7.15 -23.38 -11.79
CA LYS A 563 5.75 -23.47 -12.19
C LYS A 563 5.56 -22.81 -13.55
N GLU A 564 4.77 -23.43 -14.41
CA GLU A 564 4.44 -22.92 -15.74
C GLU A 564 2.93 -22.62 -15.77
N GLN A 565 2.55 -21.47 -16.32
CA GLN A 565 1.16 -21.03 -16.42
C GLN A 565 0.93 -20.34 -17.77
N VAL A 566 -0.23 -20.59 -18.37
CA VAL A 566 -0.76 -19.78 -19.47
C VAL A 566 -1.95 -18.99 -18.90
N ARG A 567 -1.95 -17.68 -19.09
CA ARG A 567 -3.08 -16.79 -18.78
C ARG A 567 -3.68 -16.32 -20.10
N GLU A 568 -4.95 -16.59 -20.31
CA GLU A 568 -5.70 -16.19 -21.51
C GLU A 568 -6.48 -14.91 -21.20
N PHE A 569 -6.54 -13.97 -22.14
CA PHE A 569 -7.32 -12.74 -22.05
C PHE A 569 -8.40 -12.74 -23.15
N ASP A 570 -9.47 -11.96 -22.97
CA ASP A 570 -10.68 -11.92 -23.81
C ASP A 570 -10.48 -11.61 -25.31
N ASN A 571 -9.27 -11.29 -25.75
CA ASN A 571 -8.94 -10.87 -27.13
C ASN A 571 -7.99 -11.84 -27.86
N ASP A 572 -8.03 -13.14 -27.56
CA ASP A 572 -7.07 -14.16 -28.02
C ASP A 572 -5.60 -13.84 -27.62
N GLU A 573 -5.41 -12.91 -26.68
CA GLU A 573 -4.10 -12.63 -26.10
C GLU A 573 -3.83 -13.66 -25.01
N TYR A 574 -2.60 -14.15 -24.92
CA TYR A 574 -2.18 -15.02 -23.84
C TYR A 574 -0.81 -14.60 -23.30
N GLN A 575 -0.61 -14.85 -22.02
CA GLN A 575 0.63 -14.70 -21.29
C GLN A 575 1.16 -16.08 -20.91
N TYR A 576 2.33 -16.45 -21.43
CA TYR A 576 3.06 -17.61 -20.92
C TYR A 576 3.98 -17.16 -19.78
N ILE A 577 3.79 -17.73 -18.60
CA ILE A 577 4.47 -17.35 -17.36
C ILE A 577 5.24 -18.57 -16.83
N VAL A 578 6.53 -18.41 -16.60
CA VAL A 578 7.37 -19.37 -15.89
C VAL A 578 7.83 -18.72 -14.59
N THR A 579 7.44 -19.30 -13.46
CA THR A 579 7.76 -18.79 -12.13
C THR A 579 8.71 -19.76 -11.43
N TRP A 580 9.90 -19.29 -11.05
CA TRP A 580 10.78 -20.03 -10.14
C TRP A 580 10.61 -19.50 -8.73
N THR A 581 10.42 -20.36 -7.74
CA THR A 581 10.28 -19.98 -6.33
C THR A 581 11.27 -20.76 -5.49
N ASN A 582 12.03 -20.08 -4.65
CA ASN A 582 13.00 -20.72 -3.77
C ASN A 582 12.41 -21.01 -2.36
N GLU A 583 13.24 -21.57 -1.48
CA GLU A 583 12.87 -21.90 -0.10
C GLU A 583 12.49 -20.71 0.80
N ASN A 584 12.93 -19.49 0.46
CA ASN A 584 12.64 -18.29 1.26
C ASN A 584 11.38 -17.54 0.79
N GLY A 585 10.72 -18.04 -0.25
CA GLY A 585 9.51 -17.47 -0.83
C GLY A 585 9.78 -16.37 -1.87
N SER A 586 11.03 -15.96 -2.09
CA SER A 586 11.33 -15.10 -3.23
C SER A 586 11.13 -15.90 -4.51
N PHE A 587 10.49 -15.28 -5.49
CA PHE A 587 10.30 -15.89 -6.79
C PHE A 587 11.03 -15.11 -7.89
N LEU A 588 10.97 -15.62 -9.11
CA LEU A 588 11.43 -14.99 -10.33
C LEU A 588 10.42 -15.35 -11.41
N GLU A 589 9.91 -14.37 -12.15
CA GLU A 589 8.96 -14.62 -13.23
C GLU A 589 9.57 -14.33 -14.59
N PHE A 590 9.37 -15.24 -15.53
CA PHE A 590 9.51 -14.98 -16.96
C PHE A 590 8.11 -14.92 -17.54
N VAL A 591 7.70 -13.77 -18.08
CA VAL A 591 6.38 -13.57 -18.68
C VAL A 591 6.56 -13.27 -20.16
N ARG A 592 5.87 -13.97 -21.05
CA ARG A 592 5.83 -13.73 -22.50
C ARG A 592 4.41 -13.40 -22.94
N ASN A 593 4.20 -12.29 -23.64
CA ASN A 593 2.89 -11.88 -24.19
C ASN A 593 2.74 -12.30 -25.66
N SER A 594 1.55 -12.72 -26.08
CA SER A 594 1.34 -13.26 -27.44
C SER A 594 1.14 -12.23 -28.55
N ILE A 595 0.62 -11.02 -28.30
CA ILE A 595 0.07 -10.16 -29.38
C ILE A 595 0.69 -8.75 -29.53
N ARG A 596 1.48 -8.22 -28.59
CA ARG A 596 2.16 -6.92 -28.79
C ARG A 596 3.50 -6.85 -28.08
N THR A 597 4.57 -6.86 -28.88
CA THR A 597 5.99 -6.73 -28.45
C THR A 597 6.35 -7.73 -27.35
N ASP A 598 7.18 -8.71 -27.66
CA ASP A 598 7.75 -9.61 -26.65
C ASP A 598 8.27 -8.75 -25.48
N PHE A 599 7.61 -8.81 -24.34
CA PHE A 599 8.13 -8.19 -23.13
C PHE A 599 8.29 -9.35 -22.17
N ALA A 600 9.54 -9.76 -21.92
CA ALA A 600 9.84 -10.46 -20.68
C ALA A 600 9.45 -9.52 -19.54
N LEU A 601 8.46 -9.85 -18.72
CA LEU A 601 8.20 -9.11 -17.49
C LEU A 601 8.67 -9.98 -16.32
N MET A 602 9.84 -9.67 -15.76
CA MET A 602 10.14 -10.09 -14.39
C MET A 602 9.40 -9.16 -13.44
N ASN A 603 8.27 -9.64 -12.94
CA ASN A 603 7.64 -9.08 -11.76
C ASN A 603 8.08 -9.86 -10.52
N LEU A 604 8.13 -9.15 -9.40
CA LEU A 604 8.43 -9.70 -8.08
C LEU A 604 7.44 -9.15 -7.07
N ALA A 605 7.13 -9.98 -6.07
CA ALA A 605 6.51 -9.56 -4.81
C ALA A 605 7.26 -8.39 -4.16
#